data_AF-A0A960PJW6-F1
#
_entry.id   AF-A0A960PJW6-F1
#
_cell.length_a   1.000
_cell.length_b   1.000
_cell.length_c   1.000
_cell.angle_alpha   90.00
_cell.angle_beta   90.00
_cell.angle_gamma   90.00
#
_symmetry.space_group_name_H-M   'P 1'
#
loop_
_entity.id
_entity.type
_entity.pdbx_description
1 polymer ?
#
loop_
_entity_poly.entity_id
_entity_poly.type
_entity_poly.pdbx_seq_one_letter_code
_entity_poly.pdbx_strand_id
1 'polypeptide(L)'
;DLDRFYWMSTYVAGATSRNPDFPPGIFGTWVTTDAPMWSGDYHLNYNYSAPYYHLYSSNRIEQAEPYDQPLLDFMERAGDYAEDELGIPGLYYPVGIGPKGYESSYGDPYDSGIHPGPGAFLGQKSDGAYAAVNVATRWRTTYDLDYASKVYPFIKGLADFWEAYVTWDEAGDRYVIEDDAVHELTAGDFNPIVSLALVRNTIDVALEMSTALGVDENRHEQWNHLLDHLSEFPTMSRNGTTVFRLAERGTDWVDTNTVATQHIYPGEAIGPDSPDELLEIARNTIEQKAAWDDDNGTNSFFPAAVRVGYDADTILEFLSEYVDGGWPNGFRADNPHGIENTSTVPNTVNEML
;
A
#
# COMPACT_ATOMS: atom_id res chain seq x y z
N ASP A 1 -8.52 5.50 26.86
CA ASP A 1 -8.20 4.18 26.30
C ASP A 1 -7.24 4.23 25.10
N LEU A 2 -7.22 5.31 24.31
CA LEU A 2 -6.27 5.51 23.19
C LEU A 2 -4.80 5.27 23.54
N ASP A 3 -4.27 5.86 24.61
CA ASP A 3 -2.88 5.66 25.04
C ASP A 3 -2.56 4.18 25.33
N ARG A 4 -3.50 3.47 25.98
CA ARG A 4 -3.36 2.02 26.22
C ARG A 4 -3.28 1.26 24.89
N PHE A 5 -4.14 1.58 23.92
CA PHE A 5 -4.17 0.91 22.63
C PHE A 5 -2.91 1.22 21.81
N TYR A 6 -2.44 2.47 21.81
CA TYR A 6 -1.17 2.88 21.19
C TYR A 6 0.00 2.00 21.65
N TRP A 7 0.16 1.84 22.97
CA TRP A 7 1.23 1.01 23.54
C TRP A 7 1.00 -0.48 23.31
N MET A 8 -0.25 -0.95 23.30
CA MET A 8 -0.59 -2.33 22.97
C MET A 8 -0.21 -2.67 21.52
N SER A 9 -0.55 -1.82 20.56
CA SER A 9 -0.15 -1.95 19.16
C SER A 9 1.36 -2.02 19.00
N THR A 10 2.07 -1.09 19.64
CA THR A 10 3.54 -1.07 19.61
C THR A 10 4.14 -2.32 20.25
N TYR A 11 3.51 -2.84 21.32
CA TYR A 11 3.91 -4.10 21.94
C TYR A 11 3.68 -5.28 21.00
N VAL A 12 2.53 -5.36 20.32
CA VAL A 12 2.21 -6.42 19.35
C VAL A 12 3.24 -6.44 18.22
N ALA A 13 3.52 -5.30 17.59
CA ALA A 13 4.54 -5.20 16.56
C ALA A 13 5.93 -5.62 17.07
N GLY A 14 6.32 -5.15 18.25
CA GLY A 14 7.60 -5.52 18.88
C GLY A 14 7.73 -6.97 19.32
N ALA A 15 6.60 -7.64 19.60
CA ALA A 15 6.56 -9.05 19.96
C ALA A 15 6.65 -9.98 18.74
N THR A 16 6.22 -9.51 17.56
CA THR A 16 6.09 -10.35 16.37
C THR A 16 7.11 -10.07 15.27
N SER A 17 7.62 -8.84 15.17
CA SER A 17 8.56 -8.43 14.11
C SER A 17 9.98 -8.24 14.66
N ARG A 18 10.70 -9.35 14.80
CA ARG A 18 12.09 -9.36 15.32
C ARG A 18 13.04 -10.29 14.57
N ASN A 19 12.49 -11.22 13.79
CA ASN A 19 13.29 -12.17 13.03
C ASN A 19 13.47 -11.64 11.61
N PRO A 20 14.69 -11.22 11.20
CA PRO A 20 14.91 -10.66 9.88
C PRO A 20 14.71 -11.67 8.76
N ASP A 21 14.79 -12.97 9.04
CA ASP A 21 14.59 -14.03 8.04
C ASP A 21 13.13 -14.43 7.85
N PHE A 22 12.29 -14.15 8.85
CA PHE A 22 10.90 -14.60 8.91
C PHE A 22 10.04 -13.54 9.61
N PRO A 23 9.74 -12.42 8.92
CA PRO A 23 8.81 -11.43 9.43
C PRO A 23 7.41 -12.03 9.67
N PRO A 24 6.56 -11.35 10.45
CA PRO A 24 5.17 -11.72 10.65
C PRO A 24 4.38 -11.70 9.33
N GLY A 25 3.60 -12.75 9.07
CA GLY A 25 2.53 -12.73 8.08
C GLY A 25 1.28 -12.02 8.61
N ILE A 26 0.17 -12.14 7.90
CA ILE A 26 -1.09 -11.44 8.18
C ILE A 26 -1.60 -11.61 9.63
N PHE A 27 -1.34 -12.76 10.27
CA PHE A 27 -1.73 -13.06 11.66
C PHE A 27 -0.62 -12.87 12.71
N GLY A 28 0.49 -12.25 12.33
CA GLY A 28 1.65 -12.15 13.21
C GLY A 28 2.25 -13.52 13.53
N THR A 29 2.62 -13.72 14.79
CA THR A 29 3.17 -15.00 15.31
C THR A 29 2.10 -15.85 16.01
N TRP A 30 0.85 -15.40 16.04
CA TRP A 30 -0.25 -16.02 16.79
C TRP A 30 -1.16 -16.87 15.90
N VAL A 31 -0.58 -17.85 15.22
CA VAL A 31 -1.30 -18.80 14.38
C VAL A 31 -1.63 -20.07 15.18
N THR A 32 -2.91 -20.38 15.36
CA THR A 32 -3.38 -21.51 16.18
C THR A 32 -4.00 -22.65 15.36
N THR A 33 -3.81 -22.65 14.05
CA THR A 33 -4.37 -23.62 13.10
C THR A 33 -3.35 -23.94 12.02
N ASP A 34 -3.41 -25.14 11.44
CA ASP A 34 -2.56 -25.54 10.31
C ASP A 34 -3.06 -24.99 8.97
N ALA A 35 -4.27 -24.43 8.94
CA ALA A 35 -4.91 -23.84 7.76
C ALA A 35 -5.46 -22.44 8.09
N PRO A 36 -4.59 -21.45 8.36
CA PRO A 36 -5.02 -20.05 8.49
C PRO A 36 -5.62 -19.55 7.17
N MET A 37 -6.52 -18.57 7.25
CA MET A 37 -7.05 -17.90 6.06
C MET A 37 -5.90 -17.21 5.29
N TRP A 38 -6.00 -17.10 3.96
CA TRP A 38 -4.93 -16.57 3.10
C TRP A 38 -3.55 -17.20 3.37
N SER A 39 -3.54 -18.47 3.75
CA SER A 39 -2.30 -19.21 4.09
C SER A 39 -1.46 -18.60 5.22
N GLY A 40 -1.98 -17.59 5.95
CA GLY A 40 -1.20 -16.85 6.94
C GLY A 40 0.00 -16.11 6.36
N ASP A 41 -0.08 -15.74 5.08
CA ASP A 41 1.05 -15.32 4.27
C ASP A 41 1.40 -13.82 4.39
N TYR A 42 2.32 -13.36 3.55
CA TYR A 42 2.59 -11.95 3.32
C TYR A 42 1.66 -11.45 2.21
N HIS A 43 0.46 -11.02 2.60
CA HIS A 43 -0.57 -10.55 1.67
C HIS A 43 -0.30 -9.09 1.25
N LEU A 44 0.08 -8.88 -0.02
CA LEU A 44 0.76 -7.68 -0.48
C LEU A 44 -0.15 -6.52 -0.89
N ASN A 45 -1.44 -6.75 -1.09
CA ASN A 45 -2.35 -5.68 -1.51
C ASN A 45 -2.70 -4.67 -0.40
N TYR A 46 -2.27 -4.90 0.85
CA TYR A 46 -1.90 -3.89 1.88
C TYR A 46 -1.61 -4.56 3.24
N ASN A 47 -2.18 -5.74 3.54
CA ASN A 47 -2.17 -6.31 4.89
C ASN A 47 -0.77 -6.57 5.43
N TYR A 48 0.17 -7.01 4.58
CA TYR A 48 1.56 -7.18 4.97
C TYR A 48 2.24 -5.85 5.28
N SER A 49 1.90 -4.80 4.53
CA SER A 49 2.46 -3.45 4.68
C SER A 49 1.93 -2.73 5.91
N ALA A 50 0.64 -2.87 6.20
CA ALA A 50 -0.08 -2.08 7.20
C ALA A 50 0.47 -2.13 8.63
N PRO A 51 0.90 -3.27 9.20
CA PRO A 51 1.48 -3.32 10.54
C PRO A 51 2.74 -2.44 10.70
N TYR A 52 3.44 -2.16 9.59
CA TYR A 52 4.72 -1.46 9.60
C TYR A 52 4.60 0.06 9.49
N TYR A 53 3.48 0.58 9.01
CA TYR A 53 3.23 2.01 8.76
C TYR A 53 3.69 2.92 9.90
N HIS A 54 3.31 2.57 11.13
CA HIS A 54 3.57 3.41 12.30
C HIS A 54 5.00 3.30 12.85
N LEU A 55 5.76 2.27 12.46
CA LEU A 55 7.02 1.93 13.14
C LEU A 55 8.09 3.01 12.94
N TYR A 56 8.05 3.72 11.81
CA TYR A 56 8.98 4.80 11.52
C TYR A 56 8.70 6.02 12.39
N SER A 57 7.44 6.48 12.43
CA SER A 57 7.00 7.63 13.22
C SER A 57 6.98 7.35 14.73
N SER A 58 6.83 6.09 15.15
CA SER A 58 6.94 5.65 16.55
C SER A 58 8.38 5.39 17.04
N ASN A 59 9.41 5.68 16.24
CA ASN A 59 10.82 5.42 16.55
C ASN A 59 11.11 3.93 16.85
N ARG A 60 10.64 3.05 15.98
CA ARG A 60 10.72 1.57 16.05
C ARG A 60 11.33 0.95 14.80
N ILE A 61 12.30 1.61 14.18
CA ILE A 61 12.95 1.15 12.93
C ILE A 61 13.50 -0.28 13.05
N GLU A 62 14.05 -0.67 14.21
CA GLU A 62 14.52 -2.05 14.44
C GLU A 62 13.41 -3.11 14.29
N GLN A 63 12.16 -2.76 14.58
CA GLN A 63 11.01 -3.64 14.38
C GLN A 63 10.54 -3.64 12.92
N ALA A 64 10.88 -2.62 12.15
CA ALA A 64 10.59 -2.56 10.72
C ALA A 64 11.63 -3.31 9.86
N GLU A 65 12.84 -3.54 10.39
CA GLU A 65 13.93 -4.22 9.69
C GLU A 65 13.55 -5.51 8.93
N PRO A 66 12.72 -6.41 9.50
CA PRO A 66 12.35 -7.65 8.83
C PRO A 66 11.49 -7.48 7.57
N TYR A 67 10.84 -6.32 7.40
CA TYR A 67 9.82 -6.09 6.37
C TYR A 67 10.29 -6.44 4.96
N ASP A 68 11.50 -6.03 4.59
CA ASP A 68 11.96 -6.12 3.20
C ASP A 68 12.27 -7.57 2.78
N GLN A 69 12.59 -8.46 3.73
CA GLN A 69 13.24 -9.73 3.41
C GLN A 69 12.40 -10.64 2.49
N PRO A 70 11.08 -10.83 2.70
CA PRO A 70 10.27 -11.65 1.80
C PRO A 70 10.16 -11.06 0.40
N LEU A 71 10.14 -9.72 0.29
CA LEU A 71 10.12 -9.03 -1.00
C LEU A 71 11.40 -9.37 -1.76
N LEU A 72 12.56 -9.20 -1.12
CA LEU A 72 13.86 -9.52 -1.70
C LEU A 72 14.00 -11.01 -2.06
N ASP A 73 13.53 -11.91 -1.19
CA ASP A 73 13.60 -13.36 -1.42
C ASP A 73 12.73 -13.82 -2.60
N PHE A 74 11.68 -13.06 -2.97
CA PHE A 74 10.74 -13.42 -4.03
C PHE A 74 11.10 -12.82 -5.40
N MET A 75 12.08 -11.90 -5.47
CA MET A 75 12.42 -11.16 -6.69
C MET A 75 12.67 -12.02 -7.93
N GLU A 76 13.30 -13.20 -7.80
CA GLU A 76 13.54 -14.09 -8.94
C GLU A 76 12.22 -14.52 -9.58
N ARG A 77 11.25 -14.97 -8.78
CA ARG A 77 9.93 -15.39 -9.29
C ARG A 77 9.10 -14.22 -9.78
N ALA A 78 9.19 -13.05 -9.13
CA ALA A 78 8.52 -11.86 -9.64
C ALA A 78 9.05 -11.42 -11.01
N GLY A 79 10.34 -11.66 -11.28
CA GLY A 79 10.93 -11.49 -12.61
C GLY A 79 10.37 -12.48 -13.63
N ASP A 80 10.32 -13.77 -13.27
CA ASP A 80 9.71 -14.79 -14.12
C ASP A 80 8.26 -14.44 -14.45
N TYR A 81 7.47 -13.92 -13.50
CA TYR A 81 6.09 -13.52 -13.75
C TYR A 81 5.92 -12.31 -14.67
N ALA A 82 6.79 -11.30 -14.56
CA ALA A 82 6.74 -10.18 -15.48
C ALA A 82 6.97 -10.64 -16.93
N GLU A 83 7.91 -11.57 -17.14
CA GLU A 83 8.22 -12.10 -18.47
C GLU A 83 7.20 -13.13 -18.97
N ASP A 84 6.83 -14.11 -18.16
CA ASP A 84 5.96 -15.23 -18.57
C ASP A 84 4.49 -14.81 -18.74
N GLU A 85 3.97 -13.94 -17.87
CA GLU A 85 2.54 -13.59 -17.87
C GLU A 85 2.24 -12.30 -18.65
N LEU A 86 3.18 -11.34 -18.66
CA LEU A 86 2.96 -10.03 -19.28
C LEU A 86 3.94 -9.72 -20.41
N GLY A 87 5.02 -10.50 -20.58
CA GLY A 87 6.02 -10.28 -21.64
C GLY A 87 6.81 -8.97 -21.49
N ILE A 88 6.95 -8.45 -20.27
CA ILE A 88 7.64 -7.19 -19.98
C ILE A 88 8.74 -7.37 -18.92
N PRO A 89 9.78 -6.52 -18.89
CA PRO A 89 10.81 -6.59 -17.86
C PRO A 89 10.29 -6.14 -16.49
N GLY A 90 11.09 -6.36 -15.45
CA GLY A 90 10.85 -5.86 -14.11
C GLY A 90 10.34 -6.93 -13.16
N LEU A 91 9.60 -6.53 -12.14
CA LEU A 91 9.09 -7.42 -11.11
C LEU A 91 7.57 -7.31 -11.00
N TYR A 92 6.88 -8.43 -11.22
CA TYR A 92 5.44 -8.56 -11.08
C TYR A 92 5.12 -9.53 -9.93
N TYR A 93 4.54 -9.00 -8.85
CA TYR A 93 4.25 -9.77 -7.63
C TYR A 93 2.80 -10.24 -7.61
N PRO A 94 2.52 -11.48 -7.18
CA PRO A 94 1.18 -11.92 -6.82
C PRO A 94 0.79 -11.37 -5.44
N VAL A 95 -0.50 -11.47 -5.11
CA VAL A 95 -1.04 -10.97 -3.85
C VAL A 95 -0.49 -11.70 -2.63
N GLY A 96 -0.13 -12.97 -2.76
CA GLY A 96 0.29 -13.84 -1.66
C GLY A 96 1.68 -14.41 -1.85
N ILE A 97 2.63 -13.95 -1.03
CA ILE A 97 3.98 -14.51 -0.98
C ILE A 97 4.31 -15.07 0.41
N GLY A 98 5.27 -15.99 0.47
CA GLY A 98 5.79 -16.57 1.70
C GLY A 98 7.31 -16.40 1.85
N PRO A 99 7.88 -16.88 2.96
CA PRO A 99 9.29 -16.69 3.25
C PRO A 99 10.18 -17.46 2.27
N LYS A 100 11.43 -16.99 2.08
CA LYS A 100 12.43 -17.67 1.26
C LYS A 100 11.97 -17.93 -0.18
N GLY A 101 11.22 -16.98 -0.75
CA GLY A 101 10.73 -17.04 -2.12
C GLY A 101 9.63 -18.09 -2.32
N TYR A 102 8.96 -18.52 -1.24
CA TYR A 102 7.78 -19.37 -1.36
C TYR A 102 6.61 -18.55 -1.91
N GLU A 103 5.75 -19.18 -2.72
CA GLU A 103 4.51 -18.58 -3.18
C GLU A 103 3.34 -19.27 -2.52
N SER A 104 2.65 -18.53 -1.67
CA SER A 104 1.52 -19.02 -0.89
C SER A 104 0.22 -19.05 -1.67
N SER A 105 0.10 -18.24 -2.73
CA SER A 105 -1.08 -18.17 -3.58
C SER A 105 -0.96 -18.98 -4.88
N TYR A 106 0.05 -19.85 -5.01
CA TYR A 106 0.24 -20.66 -6.22
C TYR A 106 -0.95 -21.61 -6.43
N GLY A 107 -1.61 -21.48 -7.57
CA GLY A 107 -2.78 -22.25 -7.96
C GLY A 107 -4.02 -21.95 -7.11
N ASP A 108 -4.09 -20.77 -6.49
CA ASP A 108 -5.25 -20.36 -5.70
C ASP A 108 -6.53 -20.38 -6.56
N PRO A 109 -7.58 -21.14 -6.16
CA PRO A 109 -8.82 -21.22 -6.92
C PRO A 109 -9.65 -19.92 -6.90
N TYR A 110 -9.32 -18.96 -6.03
CA TYR A 110 -9.94 -17.64 -5.97
C TYR A 110 -9.32 -16.64 -6.93
N ASP A 111 -8.21 -16.98 -7.61
CA ASP A 111 -7.79 -16.21 -8.77
C ASP A 111 -8.89 -16.30 -9.83
N SER A 112 -9.53 -15.16 -10.10
CA SER A 112 -10.79 -15.06 -10.85
C SER A 112 -10.67 -15.44 -12.33
N GLY A 113 -9.49 -15.87 -12.77
CA GLY A 113 -9.15 -16.08 -14.17
C GLY A 113 -9.17 -14.78 -14.97
N ILE A 114 -9.12 -13.62 -14.28
CA ILE A 114 -9.03 -12.29 -14.90
C ILE A 114 -7.63 -12.11 -15.52
N HIS A 115 -6.61 -12.83 -15.04
CA HIS A 115 -5.30 -12.95 -15.68
C HIS A 115 -4.85 -14.41 -15.86
N PRO A 116 -4.08 -14.73 -16.91
CA PRO A 116 -3.38 -16.00 -17.00
C PRO A 116 -2.24 -16.02 -15.97
N GLY A 117 -1.98 -17.20 -15.39
CA GLY A 117 -0.79 -17.47 -14.59
C GLY A 117 -1.05 -18.44 -13.46
N PRO A 118 0.01 -19.04 -12.89
CA PRO A 118 -0.14 -19.92 -11.74
C PRO A 118 -0.15 -19.17 -10.40
N GLY A 119 0.25 -17.89 -10.34
CA GLY A 119 0.13 -17.05 -9.14
C GLY A 119 -1.21 -16.31 -9.07
N ALA A 120 -1.72 -16.05 -7.86
CA ALA A 120 -2.94 -15.26 -7.70
C ALA A 120 -2.62 -13.76 -7.66
N PHE A 121 -2.99 -13.03 -8.72
CA PHE A 121 -2.81 -11.58 -8.81
C PHE A 121 -4.10 -10.81 -8.51
N LEU A 122 -5.26 -11.48 -8.50
CA LEU A 122 -6.58 -10.89 -8.24
C LEU A 122 -6.93 -9.69 -9.15
N GLY A 123 -6.32 -9.60 -10.33
CA GLY A 123 -6.46 -8.45 -11.24
C GLY A 123 -5.47 -7.30 -10.98
N GLN A 124 -4.68 -7.38 -9.91
CA GLN A 124 -3.84 -6.30 -9.40
C GLN A 124 -2.41 -6.44 -9.93
N LYS A 125 -1.95 -5.40 -10.60
CA LYS A 125 -0.57 -5.23 -11.07
C LYS A 125 0.26 -4.38 -10.12
N SER A 126 -0.40 -3.85 -9.10
CA SER A 126 0.15 -2.89 -8.14
C SER A 126 0.57 -3.47 -6.79
N ASP A 127 0.45 -4.78 -6.56
CA ASP A 127 0.85 -5.43 -5.30
C ASP A 127 2.31 -5.17 -4.93
N GLY A 128 3.23 -5.30 -5.91
CA GLY A 128 4.65 -4.97 -5.71
C GLY A 128 4.88 -3.49 -5.38
N ALA A 129 4.17 -2.59 -6.06
CA ALA A 129 4.24 -1.15 -5.80
C ALA A 129 3.64 -0.78 -4.43
N TYR A 130 2.62 -1.50 -3.99
CA TYR A 130 2.07 -1.36 -2.65
C TYR A 130 3.12 -1.74 -1.61
N ALA A 131 3.82 -2.86 -1.81
CA ALA A 131 4.90 -3.26 -0.91
C ALA A 131 6.05 -2.23 -0.83
N ALA A 132 6.24 -1.38 -1.86
CA ALA A 132 7.26 -0.34 -1.86
C ALA A 132 6.98 0.81 -0.88
N VAL A 133 5.74 1.02 -0.40
CA VAL A 133 5.41 2.19 0.45
C VAL A 133 6.22 2.23 1.73
N ASN A 134 6.44 1.07 2.39
CA ASN A 134 7.26 0.99 3.59
C ASN A 134 8.77 1.15 3.30
N VAL A 135 9.22 0.70 2.12
CA VAL A 135 10.61 0.90 1.68
C VAL A 135 10.88 2.39 1.47
N ALA A 136 9.95 3.09 0.82
CA ALA A 136 10.01 4.54 0.62
C ALA A 136 9.97 5.29 1.96
N THR A 137 9.07 4.93 2.86
CA THR A 137 9.00 5.55 4.20
C THR A 137 10.29 5.33 4.99
N ARG A 138 10.85 4.12 4.98
CA ARG A 138 12.11 3.83 5.66
C ARG A 138 13.27 4.66 5.10
N TRP A 139 13.37 4.73 3.77
CA TRP A 139 14.37 5.53 3.10
C TRP A 139 14.25 7.01 3.46
N ARG A 140 13.07 7.61 3.30
CA ARG A 140 12.83 9.04 3.60
C ARG A 140 12.98 9.39 5.07
N THR A 141 12.86 8.41 5.97
CA THR A 141 13.09 8.60 7.41
C THR A 141 14.58 8.57 7.78
N THR A 142 15.42 7.85 7.04
CA THR A 142 16.79 7.52 7.46
C THR A 142 17.88 8.04 6.54
N TYR A 143 17.60 8.13 5.24
CA TYR A 143 18.57 8.36 4.17
C TYR A 143 19.81 7.46 4.27
N ASP A 144 19.62 6.23 4.77
CA ASP A 144 20.69 5.26 4.99
C ASP A 144 21.12 4.63 3.66
N LEU A 145 22.36 4.87 3.26
CA LEU A 145 22.92 4.38 2.00
C LEU A 145 23.14 2.86 2.00
N ASP A 146 23.40 2.24 3.15
CA ASP A 146 23.52 0.79 3.25
C ASP A 146 22.14 0.15 3.08
N TYR A 147 21.12 0.76 3.68
CA TYR A 147 19.72 0.36 3.44
C TYR A 147 19.33 0.53 1.97
N ALA A 148 19.57 1.71 1.37
CA ALA A 148 19.28 1.95 -0.03
C ALA A 148 19.98 0.91 -0.93
N SER A 149 21.26 0.61 -0.68
CA SER A 149 21.99 -0.41 -1.44
C SER A 149 21.36 -1.80 -1.36
N LYS A 150 20.79 -2.17 -0.20
CA LYS A 150 20.09 -3.45 0.02
C LYS A 150 18.79 -3.54 -0.79
N VAL A 151 17.97 -2.49 -0.77
CA VAL A 151 16.59 -2.53 -1.30
C VAL A 151 16.44 -1.94 -2.70
N TYR A 152 17.41 -1.17 -3.18
CA TYR A 152 17.36 -0.56 -4.50
C TYR A 152 17.12 -1.57 -5.64
N PRO A 153 17.68 -2.79 -5.64
CA PRO A 153 17.34 -3.78 -6.67
C PRO A 153 15.84 -4.09 -6.78
N PHE A 154 15.13 -4.12 -5.64
CA PHE A 154 13.68 -4.32 -5.61
C PHE A 154 12.94 -3.09 -6.18
N ILE A 155 13.27 -1.90 -5.69
CA ILE A 155 12.66 -0.64 -6.17
C ILE A 155 12.91 -0.44 -7.67
N LYS A 156 14.14 -0.67 -8.14
CA LYS A 156 14.49 -0.59 -9.55
C LYS A 156 13.69 -1.60 -10.39
N GLY A 157 13.57 -2.85 -9.92
CA GLY A 157 12.79 -3.86 -10.63
C GLY A 157 11.31 -3.52 -10.76
N LEU A 158 10.72 -2.87 -9.75
CA LEU A 158 9.37 -2.31 -9.86
C LEU A 158 9.31 -1.12 -10.82
N ALA A 159 10.31 -0.24 -10.81
CA ALA A 159 10.39 0.86 -11.76
C ALA A 159 10.52 0.37 -13.22
N ASP A 160 11.31 -0.69 -13.46
CA ASP A 160 11.42 -1.37 -14.76
C ASP A 160 10.06 -1.90 -15.23
N PHE A 161 9.31 -2.51 -14.33
CA PHE A 161 7.96 -3.01 -14.62
C PHE A 161 7.02 -1.88 -15.01
N TRP A 162 6.94 -0.82 -14.20
CA TRP A 162 6.01 0.26 -14.45
C TRP A 162 6.37 1.11 -15.66
N GLU A 163 7.65 1.35 -15.94
CA GLU A 163 8.07 1.98 -17.19
C GLU A 163 7.63 1.20 -18.43
N ALA A 164 7.66 -0.14 -18.36
CA ALA A 164 7.24 -0.99 -19.47
C ALA A 164 5.71 -1.16 -19.54
N TYR A 165 5.01 -1.05 -18.41
CA TYR A 165 3.58 -1.28 -18.29
C TYR A 165 2.72 -0.07 -18.64
N VAL A 166 3.12 1.14 -18.22
CA VAL A 166 2.35 2.36 -18.52
C VAL A 166 2.35 2.63 -20.02
N THR A 167 1.23 3.11 -20.54
CA THR A 167 1.10 3.47 -21.96
C THR A 167 0.97 4.98 -22.12
N TRP A 168 1.54 5.51 -23.19
CA TRP A 168 1.42 6.93 -23.53
C TRP A 168 0.11 7.18 -24.27
N ASP A 169 -0.77 7.99 -23.70
CA ASP A 169 -2.00 8.49 -24.32
C ASP A 169 -1.72 9.80 -25.05
N GLU A 170 -1.45 9.69 -26.36
CA GLU A 170 -1.19 10.84 -27.25
C GLU A 170 -2.32 11.90 -27.25
N ALA A 171 -3.56 11.51 -26.96
CA ALA A 171 -4.67 12.46 -26.94
C ALA A 171 -4.71 13.27 -25.64
N GLY A 172 -4.28 12.66 -24.54
CA GLY A 172 -4.22 13.26 -23.21
C GLY A 172 -2.86 13.85 -22.83
N ASP A 173 -1.82 13.63 -23.65
CA ASP A 173 -0.43 14.04 -23.37
C ASP A 173 0.05 13.53 -22.00
N ARG A 174 -0.27 12.25 -21.70
CA ARG A 174 -0.08 11.66 -20.37
C ARG A 174 0.17 10.16 -20.42
N TYR A 175 0.80 9.62 -19.39
CA TYR A 175 0.84 8.19 -19.13
C TYR A 175 -0.45 7.71 -18.47
N VAL A 176 -0.95 6.55 -18.92
CA VAL A 176 -2.15 5.90 -18.39
C VAL A 176 -1.82 4.48 -17.94
N ILE A 177 -2.58 3.98 -16.97
CA ILE A 177 -2.53 2.61 -16.46
C ILE A 177 -3.80 1.91 -16.95
N GLU A 178 -3.64 0.89 -17.78
CA GLU A 178 -4.76 0.09 -18.28
C GLU A 178 -4.84 -1.24 -17.53
N ASP A 179 -6.05 -1.78 -17.37
CA ASP A 179 -6.29 -3.16 -16.91
C ASP A 179 -5.66 -3.51 -15.56
N ASP A 180 -5.52 -2.56 -14.63
CA ASP A 180 -5.09 -2.84 -13.26
C ASP A 180 -6.29 -2.71 -12.34
N ALA A 181 -6.57 -3.72 -11.53
CA ALA A 181 -7.76 -3.74 -10.68
C ALA A 181 -7.59 -2.79 -9.49
N VAL A 182 -8.52 -1.82 -9.34
CA VAL A 182 -8.53 -0.95 -8.16
C VAL A 182 -8.91 -1.72 -6.88
N HIS A 183 -9.63 -2.82 -7.05
CA HIS A 183 -10.11 -3.69 -6.00
C HIS A 183 -9.97 -5.13 -6.47
N GLU A 184 -9.75 -6.07 -5.55
CA GLU A 184 -9.68 -7.49 -5.90
C GLU A 184 -10.83 -7.90 -6.83
N LEU A 185 -10.47 -8.56 -7.92
CA LEU A 185 -11.35 -9.15 -8.94
C LEU A 185 -12.18 -8.14 -9.74
N THR A 186 -11.87 -6.84 -9.68
CA THR A 186 -12.40 -5.89 -10.68
C THR A 186 -11.66 -6.04 -12.01
N ALA A 187 -12.34 -5.74 -13.11
CA ALA A 187 -11.81 -5.92 -14.45
C ALA A 187 -12.08 -4.69 -15.31
N GLY A 188 -11.12 -4.36 -16.20
CA GLY A 188 -11.26 -3.25 -17.14
C GLY A 188 -11.19 -1.87 -16.49
N ASP A 189 -10.64 -1.78 -15.28
CA ASP A 189 -10.32 -0.51 -14.64
C ASP A 189 -9.20 0.19 -15.43
N PHE A 190 -9.34 1.50 -15.56
CA PHE A 190 -8.43 2.37 -16.29
C PHE A 190 -8.08 3.56 -15.40
N ASN A 191 -6.79 3.83 -15.23
CA ASN A 191 -6.25 4.76 -14.24
C ASN A 191 -6.83 4.55 -12.83
N PRO A 192 -6.60 3.37 -12.21
CA PRO A 192 -6.98 3.14 -10.82
C PRO A 192 -6.27 4.13 -9.91
N ILE A 193 -7.01 4.73 -8.99
CA ILE A 193 -6.50 5.81 -8.15
C ILE A 193 -5.35 5.37 -7.23
N VAL A 194 -5.42 4.14 -6.71
CA VAL A 194 -4.37 3.55 -5.88
C VAL A 194 -3.11 3.32 -6.70
N SER A 195 -3.22 2.66 -7.85
CA SER A 195 -2.09 2.41 -8.74
C SER A 195 -1.41 3.71 -9.17
N LEU A 196 -2.19 4.72 -9.52
CA LEU A 196 -1.68 6.05 -9.83
C LEU A 196 -0.80 6.63 -8.71
N ALA A 197 -1.15 6.46 -7.43
CA ALA A 197 -0.32 6.93 -6.33
C ALA A 197 0.90 6.03 -6.08
N LEU A 198 0.71 4.71 -6.08
CA LEU A 198 1.78 3.74 -5.82
C LEU A 198 2.88 3.78 -6.89
N VAL A 199 2.51 3.96 -8.16
CA VAL A 199 3.47 4.13 -9.26
C VAL A 199 4.28 5.40 -9.09
N ARG A 200 3.64 6.53 -8.76
CA ARG A 200 4.38 7.77 -8.44
C ARG A 200 5.37 7.54 -7.32
N ASN A 201 4.92 6.95 -6.21
CA ASN A 201 5.76 6.70 -5.05
C ASN A 201 6.96 5.81 -5.41
N THR A 202 6.74 4.75 -6.20
CA THR A 202 7.76 3.81 -6.66
C THR A 202 8.80 4.46 -7.57
N ILE A 203 8.37 5.23 -8.58
CA ILE A 203 9.29 5.90 -9.51
C ILE A 203 10.06 7.01 -8.81
N ASP A 204 9.41 7.75 -7.91
CA ASP A 204 10.03 8.81 -7.13
C ASP A 204 11.10 8.26 -6.17
N VAL A 205 10.81 7.21 -5.40
CA VAL A 205 11.82 6.58 -4.54
C VAL A 205 12.94 5.91 -5.36
N ALA A 206 12.65 5.39 -6.55
CA ALA A 206 13.68 4.89 -7.47
C ALA A 206 14.64 6.01 -7.87
N LEU A 207 14.12 7.18 -8.24
CA LEU A 207 14.91 8.37 -8.58
C LEU A 207 15.74 8.87 -7.39
N GLU A 208 15.15 8.97 -6.20
CA GLU A 208 15.83 9.39 -4.97
C GLU A 208 17.02 8.46 -4.63
N MET A 209 16.78 7.15 -4.56
CA MET A 209 17.81 6.17 -4.22
C MET A 209 18.89 6.07 -5.30
N SER A 210 18.49 6.08 -6.57
CA SER A 210 19.40 6.08 -7.71
C SER A 210 20.35 7.28 -7.68
N THR A 211 19.81 8.46 -7.38
CA THR A 211 20.60 9.69 -7.22
C THR A 211 21.56 9.57 -6.04
N ALA A 212 21.09 9.10 -4.88
CA ALA A 212 21.91 8.96 -3.68
C ALA A 212 23.05 7.93 -3.85
N LEU A 213 22.81 6.87 -4.62
CA LEU A 213 23.78 5.81 -4.89
C LEU A 213 24.69 6.11 -6.09
N GLY A 214 24.35 7.11 -6.94
CA GLY A 214 25.11 7.43 -8.16
C GLY A 214 25.02 6.34 -9.23
N VAL A 215 23.84 5.73 -9.37
CA VAL A 215 23.54 4.67 -10.35
C VAL A 215 22.38 5.09 -11.24
N ASP A 216 22.25 4.48 -12.43
CA ASP A 216 21.09 4.67 -13.34
C ASP A 216 20.77 6.14 -13.73
N GLU A 217 21.76 7.05 -13.69
CA GLU A 217 21.61 8.47 -14.09
C GLU A 217 21.01 8.65 -15.49
N ASN A 218 21.28 7.71 -16.40
CA ASN A 218 20.73 7.71 -17.75
C ASN A 218 19.22 7.48 -17.83
N ARG A 219 18.56 7.14 -16.72
CA ARG A 219 17.11 6.93 -16.63
C ARG A 219 16.36 8.09 -15.98
N HIS A 220 17.08 9.02 -15.33
CA HIS A 220 16.47 10.10 -14.57
C HIS A 220 15.56 10.97 -15.43
N GLU A 221 15.93 11.24 -16.69
CA GLU A 221 15.07 11.99 -17.61
C GLU A 221 13.74 11.29 -17.87
N GLN A 222 13.76 9.98 -18.10
CA GLN A 222 12.55 9.17 -18.33
C GLN A 222 11.69 9.07 -17.06
N TRP A 223 12.29 8.89 -15.89
CA TRP A 223 11.56 8.87 -14.61
C TRP A 223 10.90 10.19 -14.29
N ASN A 224 11.61 11.31 -14.46
CA ASN A 224 11.01 12.64 -14.29
C ASN A 224 9.87 12.86 -15.29
N HIS A 225 10.07 12.49 -16.56
CA HIS A 225 9.01 12.58 -17.56
C HIS A 225 7.76 11.76 -17.19
N LEU A 226 7.94 10.54 -16.67
CA LEU A 226 6.84 9.72 -16.17
C LEU A 226 6.12 10.40 -15.01
N LEU A 227 6.84 10.87 -14.00
CA LEU A 227 6.26 11.56 -12.84
C LEU A 227 5.47 12.81 -13.25
N ASP A 228 6.02 13.60 -14.16
CA ASP A 228 5.41 14.86 -14.64
C ASP A 228 4.16 14.63 -15.50
N HIS A 229 4.06 13.49 -16.17
CA HIS A 229 2.98 13.21 -17.13
C HIS A 229 2.09 12.03 -16.72
N LEU A 230 2.21 11.46 -15.53
CA LEU A 230 1.29 10.41 -15.09
C LEU A 230 -0.11 11.00 -14.86
N SER A 231 -1.15 10.31 -15.36
CA SER A 231 -2.55 10.76 -15.30
C SER A 231 -2.99 11.24 -13.93
N GLU A 232 -3.66 12.39 -13.87
CA GLU A 232 -4.26 12.94 -12.65
C GLU A 232 -5.27 11.97 -12.01
N PHE A 233 -5.54 12.18 -10.72
CA PHE A 233 -6.52 11.36 -10.00
C PHE A 233 -7.94 11.59 -10.51
N PRO A 234 -8.68 10.52 -10.86
CA PRO A 234 -10.02 10.66 -11.39
C PRO A 234 -11.00 11.14 -10.32
N THR A 235 -11.97 11.95 -10.73
CA THR A 235 -12.99 12.53 -9.85
C THR A 235 -14.39 12.26 -10.35
N MET A 236 -15.38 12.38 -9.47
CA MET A 236 -16.79 12.28 -9.80
C MET A 236 -17.64 13.18 -8.89
N SER A 237 -18.84 13.53 -9.32
CA SER A 237 -19.84 14.13 -8.44
C SER A 237 -20.59 13.05 -7.68
N ARG A 238 -20.65 13.15 -6.35
CA ARG A 238 -21.44 12.27 -5.48
C ARG A 238 -22.15 13.15 -4.46
N ASN A 239 -23.45 12.96 -4.25
CA ASN A 239 -24.27 13.75 -3.31
C ASN A 239 -24.10 15.29 -3.39
N GLY A 240 -23.80 15.81 -4.58
CA GLY A 240 -23.63 17.25 -4.82
C GLY A 240 -22.25 17.82 -4.50
N THR A 241 -21.26 17.01 -4.08
CA THR A 241 -19.86 17.43 -3.95
C THR A 241 -18.94 16.61 -4.87
N THR A 242 -17.77 17.16 -5.16
CA THR A 242 -16.73 16.47 -5.93
C THR A 242 -15.92 15.58 -5.00
N VAL A 243 -15.80 14.30 -5.36
CA VAL A 243 -15.01 13.28 -4.66
C VAL A 243 -14.09 12.58 -5.64
N PHE A 244 -13.12 11.84 -5.13
CA PHE A 244 -12.35 10.92 -5.95
C PHE A 244 -13.21 9.77 -6.46
N ARG A 245 -12.92 9.36 -7.69
CA ARG A 245 -13.44 8.14 -8.32
C ARG A 245 -12.36 7.07 -8.19
N LEU A 246 -12.74 5.80 -8.06
CA LEU A 246 -11.77 4.71 -7.88
C LEU A 246 -10.96 4.42 -9.14
N ALA A 247 -11.55 4.47 -10.33
CA ALA A 247 -10.86 4.39 -11.61
C ALA A 247 -11.48 5.39 -12.61
N GLU A 248 -10.69 6.00 -13.48
CA GLU A 248 -11.17 6.95 -14.49
C GLU A 248 -12.24 6.33 -15.40
N ARG A 249 -12.05 5.06 -15.78
CA ARG A 249 -13.11 4.20 -16.34
C ARG A 249 -13.09 2.86 -15.60
N GLY A 250 -14.24 2.22 -15.48
CA GLY A 250 -14.42 1.04 -14.63
C GLY A 250 -15.08 1.40 -13.30
N THR A 251 -14.64 0.74 -12.24
CA THR A 251 -15.11 0.88 -10.86
C THR A 251 -15.07 2.35 -10.43
N ASP A 252 -16.22 2.91 -10.09
CA ASP A 252 -16.33 4.31 -9.69
C ASP A 252 -16.25 4.51 -8.18
N TRP A 253 -16.93 3.63 -7.43
CA TRP A 253 -17.05 3.68 -5.99
C TRP A 253 -17.41 2.29 -5.44
N VAL A 254 -16.86 1.96 -4.28
CA VAL A 254 -17.26 0.80 -3.48
C VAL A 254 -17.70 1.31 -2.12
N ASP A 255 -18.88 0.91 -1.65
CA ASP A 255 -19.44 1.43 -0.40
C ASP A 255 -18.70 0.89 0.85
N THR A 256 -18.19 -0.34 0.80
CA THR A 256 -17.33 -0.97 1.83
C THR A 256 -15.85 -0.68 1.62
N ASN A 257 -14.96 -1.08 2.53
CA ASN A 257 -13.48 -0.92 2.46
C ASN A 257 -12.99 0.53 2.50
N THR A 258 -11.67 0.75 2.39
CA THR A 258 -11.04 2.09 2.48
C THR A 258 -10.17 2.43 1.28
N VAL A 259 -10.28 1.69 0.17
CA VAL A 259 -9.46 1.85 -1.06
C VAL A 259 -9.52 3.29 -1.61
N ALA A 260 -10.66 3.96 -1.47
CA ALA A 260 -10.86 5.36 -1.87
C ALA A 260 -9.92 6.36 -1.17
N THR A 261 -9.16 5.94 -0.16
CA THR A 261 -8.24 6.79 0.61
C THR A 261 -6.78 6.38 0.49
N GLN A 262 -6.50 5.22 -0.12
CA GLN A 262 -5.16 4.64 -0.11
C GLN A 262 -4.13 5.42 -0.95
N HIS A 263 -4.59 6.22 -1.90
CA HIS A 263 -3.75 7.16 -2.65
C HIS A 263 -3.27 8.36 -1.81
N ILE A 264 -4.02 8.71 -0.75
CA ILE A 264 -3.60 9.69 0.27
C ILE A 264 -2.63 9.00 1.22
N TYR A 265 -3.07 7.89 1.84
CA TYR A 265 -2.25 7.11 2.77
C TYR A 265 -2.55 5.61 2.62
N PRO A 266 -1.55 4.74 2.38
CA PRO A 266 -0.10 4.99 2.45
C PRO A 266 0.53 5.41 1.11
N GLY A 267 -0.26 5.70 0.08
CA GLY A 267 0.24 6.08 -1.25
C GLY A 267 1.00 7.41 -1.27
N GLU A 268 0.81 8.26 -0.25
CA GLU A 268 1.59 9.47 0.01
C GLU A 268 1.54 10.51 -1.14
N ALA A 269 0.52 10.43 -2.01
CA ALA A 269 0.41 11.35 -3.15
C ALA A 269 -0.36 12.64 -2.82
N ILE A 270 -1.05 12.67 -1.68
CA ILE A 270 -1.77 13.85 -1.18
C ILE A 270 -1.38 14.07 0.28
N GLY A 271 -0.99 15.28 0.60
CA GLY A 271 -0.61 15.68 1.96
C GLY A 271 -0.88 17.16 2.21
N PRO A 272 -0.49 17.69 3.39
CA PRO A 272 -0.84 19.05 3.81
C PRO A 272 -0.41 20.17 2.84
N ASP A 273 0.63 19.93 2.04
CA ASP A 273 1.16 20.88 1.05
C ASP A 273 0.51 20.73 -0.35
N SER A 274 -0.45 19.83 -0.52
CA SER A 274 -1.18 19.66 -1.79
C SER A 274 -2.07 20.87 -2.09
N PRO A 275 -2.43 21.11 -3.38
CA PRO A 275 -3.31 22.21 -3.75
C PRO A 275 -4.66 22.18 -3.01
N ASP A 276 -5.18 23.36 -2.64
CA ASP A 276 -6.43 23.51 -1.88
C ASP A 276 -7.62 22.75 -2.49
N GLU A 277 -7.74 22.76 -3.82
CA GLU A 277 -8.80 22.04 -4.55
C GLU A 277 -8.69 20.52 -4.36
N LEU A 278 -7.48 19.98 -4.44
CA LEU A 278 -7.24 18.54 -4.24
C LEU A 278 -7.52 18.14 -2.79
N LEU A 279 -7.13 18.98 -1.83
CA LEU A 279 -7.43 18.80 -0.41
C LEU A 279 -8.94 18.87 -0.12
N GLU A 280 -9.68 19.74 -0.80
CA GLU A 280 -11.14 19.81 -0.69
C GLU A 280 -11.81 18.54 -1.21
N ILE A 281 -11.39 18.03 -2.38
CA ILE A 281 -11.88 16.75 -2.93
C ILE A 281 -11.55 15.60 -1.98
N ALA A 282 -10.36 15.59 -1.38
CA ALA A 282 -9.95 14.56 -0.44
C ALA A 282 -10.81 14.58 0.83
N ARG A 283 -11.05 15.75 1.43
CA ARG A 283 -11.95 15.91 2.59
C ARG A 283 -13.39 15.51 2.25
N ASN A 284 -13.90 15.88 1.08
CA ASN A 284 -15.21 15.44 0.60
C ASN A 284 -15.27 13.92 0.45
N THR A 285 -14.18 13.29 0.01
CA THR A 285 -14.09 11.83 -0.14
C THR A 285 -14.12 11.15 1.23
N ILE A 286 -13.37 11.65 2.22
CA ILE A 286 -13.42 11.17 3.61
C ILE A 286 -14.84 11.29 4.18
N GLU A 287 -15.47 12.45 4.04
CA GLU A 287 -16.84 12.72 4.50
C GLU A 287 -17.85 11.74 3.90
N GLN A 288 -17.81 11.54 2.57
CA GLN A 288 -18.77 10.66 1.90
C GLN A 288 -18.50 9.18 2.09
N LYS A 289 -17.24 8.82 2.36
CA LYS A 289 -16.85 7.45 2.60
C LYS A 289 -17.18 7.02 4.02
N ALA A 290 -16.94 7.89 5.01
CA ALA A 290 -17.26 7.69 6.41
C ALA A 290 -16.89 6.30 6.96
N ALA A 291 -15.77 5.74 6.49
CA ALA A 291 -15.32 4.37 6.80
C ALA A 291 -14.56 4.30 8.14
N TRP A 292 -15.08 4.99 9.15
CA TRP A 292 -14.52 5.05 10.50
C TRP A 292 -14.62 3.71 11.24
N ASP A 293 -15.64 2.90 10.92
CA ASP A 293 -15.88 1.56 11.46
C ASP A 293 -15.81 0.50 10.34
N ASP A 294 -14.72 0.52 9.58
CA ASP A 294 -14.39 -0.55 8.64
C ASP A 294 -13.71 -1.71 9.39
N ASP A 295 -14.07 -2.95 9.10
CA ASP A 295 -13.49 -4.13 9.76
C ASP A 295 -12.03 -4.38 9.34
N ASN A 296 -11.58 -3.68 8.31
CA ASN A 296 -10.40 -4.09 7.57
C ASN A 296 -9.36 -3.00 7.35
N GLY A 297 -9.74 -1.88 6.72
CA GLY A 297 -8.84 -0.86 6.17
C GLY A 297 -8.67 0.40 7.03
N THR A 298 -9.05 0.38 8.31
CA THR A 298 -8.94 1.55 9.21
C THR A 298 -7.51 2.09 9.32
N ASN A 299 -6.51 1.23 9.17
CA ASN A 299 -5.08 1.58 9.14
C ASN A 299 -4.69 2.56 8.03
N SER A 300 -5.52 2.69 6.97
CA SER A 300 -5.34 3.64 5.88
C SER A 300 -6.27 4.85 6.04
N PHE A 301 -7.52 4.62 6.44
CA PHE A 301 -8.56 5.66 6.47
C PHE A 301 -8.31 6.77 7.49
N PHE A 302 -8.00 6.40 8.75
CA PHE A 302 -7.79 7.39 9.80
C PHE A 302 -6.57 8.29 9.50
N PRO A 303 -5.38 7.74 9.16
CA PRO A 303 -4.24 8.56 8.77
C PRO A 303 -4.51 9.42 7.52
N ALA A 304 -5.23 8.90 6.52
CA ALA A 304 -5.61 9.68 5.35
C ALA A 304 -6.46 10.91 5.74
N ALA A 305 -7.40 10.77 6.68
CA ALA A 305 -8.19 11.89 7.18
C ALA A 305 -7.31 12.96 7.87
N VAL A 306 -6.32 12.53 8.66
CA VAL A 306 -5.35 13.45 9.29
C VAL A 306 -4.55 14.21 8.22
N ARG A 307 -4.02 13.49 7.22
CA ARG A 307 -3.17 14.04 6.15
C ARG A 307 -3.82 15.13 5.32
N VAL A 308 -5.14 15.12 5.20
CA VAL A 308 -5.91 16.10 4.40
C VAL A 308 -6.50 17.23 5.27
N GLY A 309 -6.15 17.27 6.56
CA GLY A 309 -6.63 18.27 7.50
C GLY A 309 -8.12 18.16 7.80
N TYR A 310 -8.65 16.94 7.89
CA TYR A 310 -10.01 16.71 8.37
C TYR A 310 -10.12 17.06 9.86
N ASP A 311 -11.34 17.28 10.36
CA ASP A 311 -11.56 17.80 11.72
C ASP A 311 -10.98 16.86 12.79
N ALA A 312 -10.04 17.38 13.59
CA ALA A 312 -9.27 16.60 14.54
C ALA A 312 -10.13 16.05 15.69
N ASP A 313 -11.14 16.81 16.15
CA ASP A 313 -12.05 16.37 17.20
C ASP A 313 -12.89 15.18 16.71
N THR A 314 -13.38 15.24 15.46
CA THR A 314 -14.10 14.15 14.80
C THR A 314 -13.23 12.89 14.65
N ILE A 315 -11.96 13.05 14.22
CA ILE A 315 -11.01 11.93 14.12
C ILE A 315 -10.82 11.28 15.50
N LEU A 316 -10.61 12.08 16.56
CA LEU A 316 -10.41 11.56 17.91
C LEU A 316 -11.65 10.89 18.50
N GLU A 317 -12.84 11.40 18.19
CA GLU A 317 -14.13 10.78 18.57
C GLU A 317 -14.23 9.38 17.97
N PHE A 318 -14.13 9.26 16.64
CA PHE A 318 -14.20 7.96 15.96
C PHE A 318 -13.05 7.02 16.32
N LEU A 319 -11.84 7.55 16.56
CA LEU A 319 -10.71 6.72 16.97
C LEU A 319 -10.93 6.16 18.38
N SER A 320 -11.61 6.90 19.24
CA SER A 320 -12.00 6.43 20.58
C SER A 320 -13.06 5.33 20.49
N GLU A 321 -14.08 5.49 19.64
CA GLU A 321 -15.10 4.46 19.37
C GLU A 321 -14.46 3.19 18.78
N TYR A 322 -13.50 3.36 17.86
CA TYR A 322 -12.72 2.27 17.30
C TYR A 322 -11.95 1.48 18.38
N VAL A 323 -11.36 2.15 19.37
CA VAL A 323 -10.65 1.45 20.45
C VAL A 323 -11.60 0.72 21.39
N ASP A 324 -12.82 1.24 21.59
CA ASP A 324 -13.81 0.65 22.51
C ASP A 324 -14.40 -0.67 21.99
N GLY A 325 -14.44 -0.89 20.67
CA GLY A 325 -14.88 -2.17 20.09
C GLY A 325 -13.76 -3.22 19.93
N GLY A 326 -12.55 -2.97 20.45
CA GLY A 326 -11.45 -3.94 20.43
C GLY A 326 -11.49 -4.97 21.58
N TRP A 327 -10.75 -6.06 21.42
CA TRP A 327 -10.48 -7.03 22.48
C TRP A 327 -9.43 -6.49 23.48
N PRO A 328 -9.41 -6.98 24.74
CA PRO A 328 -8.42 -6.55 25.74
C PRO A 328 -6.94 -6.81 25.36
N ASN A 329 -6.69 -7.62 24.34
CA ASN A 329 -5.35 -7.97 23.83
C ASN A 329 -4.87 -7.06 22.69
N GLY A 330 -5.62 -6.02 22.32
CA GLY A 330 -5.25 -5.05 21.28
C GLY A 330 -5.69 -5.40 19.86
N PHE A 331 -6.34 -6.54 19.66
CA PHE A 331 -6.92 -6.90 18.36
C PHE A 331 -8.33 -6.35 18.22
N ARG A 332 -8.71 -5.93 17.02
CA ARG A 332 -10.07 -5.45 16.71
C ARG A 332 -11.05 -6.65 16.70
N ALA A 333 -12.23 -6.48 17.27
CA ALA A 333 -13.31 -7.46 17.08
C ALA A 333 -13.77 -7.43 15.62
N ASP A 334 -14.17 -8.58 15.08
CA ASP A 334 -14.68 -8.72 13.71
C ASP A 334 -13.69 -8.40 12.57
N ASN A 335 -12.42 -8.11 12.86
CA ASN A 335 -11.36 -8.12 11.84
C ASN A 335 -11.15 -9.57 11.39
N PRO A 336 -11.42 -9.92 10.11
CA PRO A 336 -11.22 -11.28 9.63
C PRO A 336 -9.74 -11.62 9.45
N HIS A 337 -8.88 -10.60 9.40
CA HIS A 337 -7.45 -10.70 9.31
C HIS A 337 -6.79 -10.54 10.70
N GLY A 338 -5.50 -10.20 10.76
CA GLY A 338 -4.72 -10.25 11.99
C GLY A 338 -4.21 -8.90 12.47
N ILE A 339 -2.95 -8.60 12.13
CA ILE A 339 -2.18 -7.53 12.77
C ILE A 339 -2.18 -6.21 11.99
N GLU A 340 -2.81 -6.11 10.82
CA GLU A 340 -2.78 -4.88 9.98
C GLU A 340 -3.26 -3.66 10.74
N ASN A 341 -4.34 -3.82 11.51
CA ASN A 341 -5.00 -2.73 12.22
C ASN A 341 -4.30 -2.37 13.54
N THR A 342 -3.20 -3.05 13.87
CA THR A 342 -2.35 -2.61 14.97
C THR A 342 -1.75 -1.24 14.67
N SER A 343 -1.55 -0.87 13.41
CA SER A 343 -1.02 0.45 13.07
C SER A 343 -2.05 1.57 13.14
N THR A 344 -3.37 1.30 13.13
CA THR A 344 -4.43 2.33 13.06
C THR A 344 -4.25 3.44 14.09
N VAL A 345 -4.23 3.09 15.38
CA VAL A 345 -4.09 4.09 16.46
C VAL A 345 -2.72 4.75 16.48
N PRO A 346 -1.59 4.01 16.53
CA PRO A 346 -0.29 4.67 16.63
C PRO A 346 0.03 5.53 15.43
N ASN A 347 -0.35 5.09 14.23
CA ASN A 347 -0.13 5.89 13.03
C ASN A 347 -0.97 7.16 13.04
N THR A 348 -2.28 7.05 13.29
CA THR A 348 -3.18 8.22 13.35
C THR A 348 -2.72 9.23 14.39
N VAL A 349 -2.38 8.78 15.60
CA VAL A 349 -1.89 9.66 16.67
C VAL A 349 -0.58 10.33 16.29
N ASN A 350 0.37 9.60 15.69
CA ASN A 350 1.63 10.18 15.26
C ASN A 350 1.44 11.23 14.16
N GLU A 351 0.52 11.00 13.22
CA GLU A 351 0.21 11.95 12.14
C GLU A 351 -0.47 13.23 12.65
N MET A 352 -1.15 13.18 13.80
CA MET A 352 -1.81 14.33 14.41
C MET A 352 -0.85 15.24 15.22
N LEU A 353 0.35 14.75 15.55
CA LEU A 353 1.33 15.40 16.44
C LEU A 353 2.49 16.00 15.66
#